data_AF-W7WQS6-F1
#
_entry.id   AF-W7WQS6-F1
#
_cell.length_a   1.000
_cell.length_b   1.000
_cell.length_c   1.000
_cell.angle_alpha   90.00
_cell.angle_beta   90.00
_cell.angle_gamma   90.00
#
_symmetry.space_group_name_H-M   'P 1'
#
loop_
_entity.id
_entity.type
_entity.pdbx_description
1 polymer ?
#
loop_
_entity_poly.entity_id
_entity_poly.type
_entity_poly.pdbx_seq_one_letter_code
_entity_poly.pdbx_strand_id
1 'polypeptide(L)'
;MSWLEKLLPPKIQPTDPTERRSVPEGLWIKCPACETVLYKTDLEQNAYVCPKCTHHHRVGARERLDKFLDPEAATSWPRRSCRSTR
;
A
#
# COMPACT_ATOMS: atom_id res chain seq x y z
N MET A 1 29.13 39.59 24.33
CA MET A 1 27.73 39.98 24.08
C MET A 1 27.47 39.98 22.58
N SER A 2 27.38 38.78 21.97
CA SER A 2 27.21 38.62 20.53
C SER A 2 25.74 38.75 20.16
N TRP A 3 25.35 39.91 19.63
CA TRP A 3 23.98 40.16 19.15
C TRP A 3 23.58 39.17 18.02
N LEU A 4 24.55 38.67 17.26
CA LEU A 4 24.33 37.79 16.11
C LEU A 4 23.58 36.50 16.46
N GLU A 5 23.69 36.01 17.70
CA GLU A 5 23.01 34.79 18.18
C GLU A 5 21.48 34.92 18.25
N LYS A 6 20.93 36.15 18.24
CA LYS A 6 19.47 36.39 18.24
C LYS A 6 18.82 36.28 16.86
N LEU A 7 19.59 36.30 15.79
CA LEU A 7 19.08 36.24 14.41
C LEU A 7 19.20 34.84 13.78
N LEU A 8 19.86 33.90 14.46
CA LEU A 8 19.95 32.53 14.00
C LEU A 8 18.71 31.75 14.45
N PRO A 9 17.95 31.13 13.52
CA PRO A 9 16.89 30.21 13.90
C PRO A 9 17.47 29.11 14.78
N PRO A 10 16.73 28.64 15.80
CA PRO A 10 17.24 27.66 16.75
C PRO A 10 17.76 26.44 16.00
N LYS A 11 18.99 26.04 16.35
CA LYS A 11 19.66 24.84 15.83
C LYS A 11 18.70 23.66 15.99
N ILE A 12 18.22 23.11 14.89
CA ILE A 12 17.28 21.98 14.90
C ILE A 12 17.95 20.85 15.67
N GLN A 13 17.46 20.57 16.89
CA GLN A 13 17.93 19.44 17.66
C GLN A 13 17.39 18.17 16.99
N PRO A 14 18.23 17.18 16.66
CA PRO A 14 17.75 15.92 16.12
C PRO A 14 16.87 15.25 17.18
N THR A 15 15.58 15.12 16.88
CA THR A 15 14.63 14.37 17.68
C THR A 15 14.99 12.88 17.65
N ASP A 16 14.76 12.20 18.78
CA ASP A 16 15.03 10.77 18.96
C ASP A 16 14.43 9.94 17.80
N PRO A 17 15.21 9.04 17.17
CA PRO A 17 14.76 8.26 16.02
C PRO A 17 13.64 7.25 16.36
N THR A 18 13.35 7.05 17.65
CA THR A 18 12.30 6.15 18.16
C THR A 18 10.88 6.72 18.04
N GLU A 19 10.72 8.02 17.81
CA GLU A 19 9.41 8.67 17.60
C GLU A 19 9.01 8.84 16.12
N ARG A 20 9.82 8.34 15.18
CA ARG A 20 9.43 8.25 13.78
C ARG A 20 8.34 7.20 13.66
N ARG A 21 7.09 7.62 13.89
CA ARG A 21 5.86 6.87 13.60
C ARG A 21 6.07 6.17 12.27
N SER A 22 6.15 4.84 12.31
CA SER A 22 6.31 4.01 11.13
C SER A 22 5.10 4.26 10.24
N VAL A 23 5.28 5.11 9.21
CA VAL A 23 4.27 5.28 8.18
C VAL A 23 4.04 3.89 7.60
N PRO A 24 2.79 3.37 7.63
CA PRO A 24 2.52 2.04 7.12
C PRO A 24 2.90 2.01 5.63
N GLU A 25 3.95 1.25 5.31
CA GLU A 25 4.38 1.08 3.94
C GLU A 25 3.25 0.42 3.12
N GLY A 26 3.03 0.90 1.90
CA GLY A 26 2.10 0.26 0.95
C GLY A 26 0.65 0.78 0.94
N LEU A 27 0.38 1.95 1.52
CA LEU A 27 -0.95 2.58 1.43
C LEU A 27 -1.28 3.11 0.02
N TRP A 28 -0.25 3.47 -0.75
CA TRP A 28 -0.36 4.12 -2.04
C TRP A 28 0.21 3.24 -3.15
N ILE A 29 -0.49 3.16 -4.28
CA ILE A 29 -0.10 2.37 -5.46
C ILE A 29 -0.17 3.27 -6.69
N LYS A 30 0.86 3.24 -7.54
CA LYS A 30 0.84 3.92 -8.85
C LYS A 30 0.18 3.01 -9.90
N CYS A 31 -0.77 3.54 -10.66
CA CYS A 31 -1.34 2.82 -11.80
C CYS A 31 -0.32 2.75 -12.95
N PRO A 32 -0.06 1.58 -13.55
CA PRO A 32 0.89 1.46 -14.66
C PRO A 32 0.36 2.05 -15.99
N ALA A 33 -0.96 2.24 -16.13
CA ALA A 33 -1.57 2.74 -17.37
C ALA A 33 -1.74 4.26 -17.40
N CYS A 34 -2.24 4.86 -16.32
CA CYS A 34 -2.52 6.31 -16.26
C CYS A 34 -1.63 7.06 -15.26
N GLU A 35 -0.68 6.37 -14.63
CA GLU A 35 0.29 6.93 -13.68
C GLU A 35 -0.28 7.62 -12.44
N THR A 36 -1.59 7.54 -12.23
CA THR A 36 -2.22 8.15 -11.07
C THR A 36 -1.89 7.37 -9.81
N VAL A 37 -1.62 8.09 -8.73
CA VAL A 37 -1.46 7.52 -7.39
C VAL A 37 -2.85 7.24 -6.81
N LEU A 38 -3.07 6.00 -6.38
CA LEU A 38 -4.33 5.48 -5.85
C LEU A 38 -4.10 4.92 -4.45
N TYR A 39 -5.13 4.98 -3.61
CA TYR A 39 -5.13 4.25 -2.34
C TYR A 39 -5.32 2.76 -2.59
N LYS A 40 -4.57 1.94 -1.86
CA LYS A 40 -4.67 0.47 -1.96
C LYS A 40 -6.06 -0.05 -1.59
N THR A 41 -6.70 0.54 -0.58
CA THR A 41 -8.06 0.21 -0.15
C THR A 41 -9.09 0.43 -1.26
N ASP A 42 -8.97 1.54 -1.98
CA ASP A 42 -9.90 1.90 -3.06
C ASP A 42 -9.74 0.93 -4.24
N LEU A 43 -8.50 0.51 -4.53
CA LEU A 43 -8.21 -0.53 -5.52
C LEU A 43 -8.80 -1.87 -5.09
N GLU A 44 -8.64 -2.27 -3.82
CA GLU A 44 -9.17 -3.54 -3.31
C GLU A 44 -10.70 -3.59 -3.36
N GLN A 45 -11.38 -2.50 -3.01
CA GLN A 45 -12.84 -2.38 -3.10
C GLN A 45 -13.34 -2.45 -4.55
N ASN A 46 -12.60 -1.87 -5.49
CA ASN A 46 -12.91 -1.92 -6.93
C ASN A 46 -12.37 -3.17 -7.63
N ALA A 47 -12.18 -4.28 -6.91
CA ALA A 47 -11.67 -5.55 -7.46
C ALA A 47 -10.37 -5.41 -8.29
N TYR A 48 -9.49 -4.50 -7.88
CA TYR A 48 -8.22 -4.16 -8.53
C TYR A 48 -8.36 -3.55 -9.93
N VAL A 49 -9.47 -2.85 -10.18
CA VAL A 49 -9.68 -2.04 -11.39
C VAL A 49 -9.41 -0.57 -11.07
N CYS A 50 -8.63 0.10 -11.92
CA CYS A 50 -8.35 1.52 -11.76
C CYS A 50 -9.62 2.36 -12.04
N PRO A 51 -10.06 3.24 -11.11
CA PRO A 51 -11.27 4.04 -11.29
C PRO A 51 -11.12 5.15 -12.34
N LYS A 52 -9.90 5.54 -12.70
CA LYS A 52 -9.64 6.63 -13.66
C LYS A 52 -9.53 6.17 -15.11
N CYS A 53 -8.91 5.02 -15.35
CA CYS A 53 -8.60 4.54 -16.70
C CYS A 53 -9.07 3.12 -16.99
N THR A 54 -9.83 2.50 -16.08
CA THR A 54 -10.39 1.13 -16.19
C THR A 54 -9.35 0.02 -16.46
N HIS A 55 -8.08 0.30 -16.20
CA HIS A 55 -7.01 -0.68 -16.28
C HIS A 55 -7.14 -1.72 -15.16
N HIS A 56 -7.00 -3.01 -15.52
CA HIS A 56 -7.06 -4.12 -14.59
C HIS A 56 -5.66 -4.43 -14.05
N HIS A 57 -5.48 -4.27 -12.75
CA HIS A 57 -4.22 -4.62 -12.10
C HIS A 57 -4.09 -6.14 -11.95
N ARG A 58 -2.85 -6.62 -11.79
CA ARG A 58 -2.57 -8.01 -11.45
C ARG A 58 -3.06 -8.30 -10.03
N VAL A 59 -3.84 -9.36 -9.88
CA VAL A 59 -4.36 -9.86 -8.59
C VAL A 59 -3.76 -11.24 -8.33
N GLY A 60 -3.40 -11.54 -7.09
CA GLY A 60 -2.94 -12.86 -6.71
C GLY A 60 -4.02 -13.92 -6.97
N ALA A 61 -3.62 -15.14 -7.34
CA ALA A 61 -4.58 -16.20 -7.64
C ALA A 61 -5.53 -16.48 -6.47
N ARG A 62 -5.03 -16.43 -5.22
CA ARG A 62 -5.83 -16.62 -4.00
C ARG A 62 -6.82 -15.48 -3.78
N GLU A 63 -6.35 -14.24 -3.82
CA GLU A 63 -7.21 -13.05 -3.68
C GLU A 63 -8.33 -13.02 -4.72
N ARG A 64 -8.05 -13.47 -5.94
CA ARG A 64 -9.07 -13.58 -7.00
C ARG A 64 -10.11 -14.65 -6.67
N LEU A 65 -9.68 -15.83 -6.20
CA LEU A 65 -10.60 -16.90 -5.80
C LEU A 65 -11.47 -16.46 -4.62
N ASP A 66 -10.89 -15.80 -3.63
CA ASP A 66 -11.61 -15.31 -2.44
C ASP A 66 -12.68 -14.27 -2.79
N LYS A 67 -12.49 -13.47 -3.84
CA LYS A 67 -13.49 -12.50 -4.33
C LYS A 67 -14.50 -13.10 -5.31
N PHE A 68 -14.17 -14.22 -5.95
CA PHE A 68 -14.99 -14.83 -7.01
C PHE A 68 -15.90 -15.94 -6.48
N LEU A 69 -15.43 -16.73 -5.50
CA LEU A 69 -16.16 -17.86 -4.95
C LEU A 69 -17.07 -17.41 -3.81
N ASP A 70 -18.24 -18.02 -3.73
CA ASP A 70 -19.11 -17.91 -2.57
C ASP A 70 -18.42 -18.48 -1.31
N PRO A 71 -18.73 -17.94 -0.11
CA PRO A 71 -18.04 -18.29 1.13
C PRO A 71 -18.09 -19.78 1.48
N GLU A 72 -19.17 -20.48 1.12
CA GLU A 72 -19.29 -21.92 1.33
C GLU A 72 -18.36 -22.73 0.42
N ALA A 73 -18.18 -22.30 -0.84
CA ALA A 73 -17.31 -22.95 -1.80
C ALA A 73 -15.82 -22.77 -1.46
N ALA A 74 -15.44 -21.60 -0.91
CA ALA A 74 -14.06 -21.28 -0.54
C ALA A 74 -13.51 -22.20 0.57
N THR A 75 -14.37 -22.72 1.47
CA THR A 75 -13.97 -23.61 2.58
C THR A 75 -13.61 -25.02 2.09
N SER A 76 -14.21 -25.45 0.98
CA SER A 76 -13.98 -26.78 0.40
C SER A 76 -12.68 -26.89 -0.41
N TRP A 77 -12.11 -25.75 -0.84
CA TRP A 77 -10.90 -25.75 -1.63
C TRP A 77 -9.65 -25.86 -0.75
N PRO A 78 -8.86 -26.92 -0.89
CA PRO A 78 -7.72 -27.13 -0.01
C PRO A 78 -6.68 -26.03 -0.28
N ARG A 79 -6.28 -25.30 0.77
CA ARG A 79 -5.14 -24.35 0.76
C ARG A 79 -3.81 -25.11 0.65
N ARG A 80 -3.67 -26.02 -0.31
CA ARG A 80 -2.38 -26.64 -0.61
C ARG A 80 -1.45 -25.51 -1.03
N SER A 81 -0.32 -25.41 -0.34
CA SER A 81 0.73 -24.48 -0.70
C SER A 81 1.20 -24.87 -2.10
N CYS A 82 0.69 -24.18 -3.11
CA CYS A 82 1.31 -24.17 -4.41
C CYS A 82 2.67 -23.51 -4.20
N ARG A 83 3.67 -24.35 -3.90
CA ARG A 83 5.05 -23.98 -3.69
C ARG A 83 5.53 -23.64 -5.10
N SER A 84 5.36 -22.38 -5.51
CA SER A 84 5.84 -21.91 -6.81
C SER A 84 7.37 -21.88 -6.75
N THR A 85 8.00 -23.02 -6.98
CA THR A 85 9.37 -23.03 -7.47
C THR A 85 9.33 -22.43 -8.86
N ARG A 86 9.70 -21.15 -8.89
CA ARG A 86 10.26 -20.36 -10.00
C ARG A 86 9.73 -20.65 -11.40
#